data_AF-A0A396QLH4-F1
#
_entry.id   AF-A0A396QLH4-F1
#
_cell.length_a   1.000
_cell.length_b   1.000
_cell.length_c   1.000
_cell.angle_alpha   90.00
_cell.angle_beta   90.00
_cell.angle_gamma   90.00
#
_symmetry.space_group_name_H-M   'P 1'
#
loop_
_entity.id
_entity.type
_entity.pdbx_description
1 polymer ?
#
loop_
_entity_poly.entity_id
_entity_poly.type
_entity_poly.pdbx_seq_one_letter_code
_entity_poly.pdbx_strand_id
1 'polypeptide(L)'
;MFYPKIQPGFTHPAGTAIEGGLTEDLTLEILVRLWSFGGGLLDENGKLTLNTPQNIRGFQSILETASYTCQNATETSRDKVFQDFGNGKIAMMISFSEYASKIRDETHSDIITKIGYSQMPGRMPANVGWNLGVNPRTEKMEAIEKFFDWCSGRQNSYYMTILSGQSAVVYPHKNHELIKLYPWLTLSESGQKSSRSRIYPYRGKQKLVKPERSN
;
A
#
# COMPACT_ATOMS: atom_id res chain seq x y z
N MET A 1 13.64 -7.34 18.59
CA MET A 1 13.46 -6.38 19.68
C MET A 1 13.26 -5.02 19.02
N PHE A 2 12.01 -4.52 18.99
CA PHE A 2 11.73 -3.18 18.44
C PHE A 2 12.00 -2.17 19.54
N TYR A 3 12.82 -1.17 19.24
CA TYR A 3 13.13 -0.14 20.21
C TYR A 3 11.95 0.85 20.24
N PRO A 4 11.30 1.06 21.40
CA PRO A 4 10.43 2.23 21.57
C PRO A 4 11.25 3.49 21.36
N LYS A 5 10.60 4.57 20.88
CA LYS A 5 11.11 5.95 20.66
C LYS A 5 12.60 6.17 20.98
N ILE A 6 13.35 6.71 20.01
CA ILE A 6 14.76 7.13 20.19
C ILE A 6 14.92 7.81 21.55
N GLN A 7 15.53 7.11 22.50
CA GLN A 7 15.82 7.68 23.81
C GLN A 7 17.00 8.65 23.65
N PRO A 8 17.01 9.80 24.34
CA PRO A 8 18.15 10.71 24.32
C PRO A 8 19.43 9.95 24.73
N GLY A 9 20.40 9.84 23.81
CA GLY A 9 21.68 9.17 24.05
C GLY A 9 21.89 7.81 23.37
N PHE A 10 20.85 7.22 22.75
CA PHE A 10 20.99 6.00 21.95
C PHE A 10 20.85 6.29 20.45
N THR A 11 21.82 5.84 19.65
CA THR A 11 21.83 5.91 18.17
C THR A 11 21.29 4.60 17.57
N HIS A 12 20.08 4.19 17.94
CA HIS A 12 19.39 3.10 17.24
C HIS A 12 18.27 3.67 16.35
N PRO A 13 17.96 3.04 15.20
CA PRO A 13 16.82 3.43 14.38
C PRO A 13 15.51 3.34 15.18
N ALA A 14 14.53 4.16 14.79
CA ALA A 14 13.15 3.96 15.19
C ALA A 14 12.62 2.62 14.67
N GLY A 15 11.72 1.98 15.41
CA GLY A 15 11.18 0.67 15.02
C GLY A 15 10.40 0.73 13.71
N THR A 16 9.61 1.80 13.51
CA THR A 16 8.78 1.99 12.32
C THR A 16 8.44 3.46 12.08
N ALA A 17 7.76 3.75 10.96
CA ALA A 17 7.04 4.99 10.70
C ALA A 17 5.56 4.73 10.44
N ILE A 18 4.78 5.82 10.45
CA ILE A 18 3.39 5.88 9.98
C ILE A 18 3.30 7.05 8.98
N GLU A 19 2.79 6.77 7.79
CA GLU A 19 2.57 7.78 6.75
C GLU A 19 1.19 8.44 6.95
N GLY A 20 1.11 9.50 7.76
CA GLY A 20 -0.17 10.12 8.11
C GLY A 20 -0.31 11.60 7.75
N GLY A 21 0.67 12.20 7.07
CA GLY A 21 0.61 13.60 6.63
C GLY A 21 -0.50 13.91 5.61
N LEU A 22 -0.98 12.90 4.88
CA LEU A 22 -2.15 13.00 4.01
C LEU A 22 -3.28 12.13 4.55
N THR A 23 -4.51 12.65 4.52
CA THR A 23 -5.71 11.94 4.97
C THR A 23 -5.91 10.61 4.24
N GLU A 24 -5.57 10.56 2.94
CA GLU A 24 -5.70 9.34 2.13
C GLU A 24 -4.75 8.23 2.60
N ASP A 25 -3.50 8.59 2.90
CA ASP A 25 -2.48 7.66 3.41
C ASP A 25 -2.85 7.17 4.81
N LEU A 26 -3.22 8.08 5.70
CA LEU A 26 -3.66 7.74 7.05
C LEU A 26 -4.90 6.82 7.03
N THR A 27 -5.82 7.06 6.10
CA THR A 27 -7.01 6.21 5.94
C THR A 27 -6.61 4.78 5.56
N LEU A 28 -5.61 4.62 4.69
CA LEU A 28 -5.11 3.30 4.30
C LEU A 28 -4.39 2.60 5.46
N GLU A 29 -3.56 3.33 6.21
CA GLU A 29 -2.92 2.83 7.44
C GLU A 29 -3.96 2.33 8.47
N ILE A 30 -5.08 3.04 8.63
CA ILE A 30 -6.18 2.64 9.51
C ILE A 30 -6.86 1.38 8.95
N LEU A 31 -7.28 1.39 7.69
CA LEU A 31 -8.12 0.34 7.11
C LEU A 31 -7.46 -1.03 7.15
N VAL A 32 -6.20 -1.11 6.71
CA VAL A 32 -5.47 -2.39 6.65
C VAL A 32 -5.28 -2.99 8.04
N ARG A 33 -5.14 -2.15 9.08
CA ARG A 33 -5.08 -2.61 10.48
C ARG A 33 -6.44 -3.05 10.98
N LEU A 34 -7.51 -2.30 10.74
CA LEU A 34 -8.86 -2.73 11.11
C LEU A 34 -9.18 -4.11 10.50
N TRP A 35 -8.91 -4.30 9.21
CA TRP A 35 -9.16 -5.57 8.53
C TRP A 35 -8.29 -6.71 9.09
N SER A 36 -7.04 -6.44 9.47
CA SER A 36 -6.14 -7.42 10.07
C SER A 36 -6.67 -7.98 11.40
N PHE A 37 -7.49 -7.23 12.14
CA PHE A 37 -8.16 -7.68 13.36
C PHE A 37 -9.57 -8.23 13.13
N GLY A 38 -9.98 -8.43 11.87
CA GLY A 38 -11.31 -8.88 11.48
C GLY A 38 -12.38 -7.78 11.53
N GLY A 39 -11.97 -6.52 11.63
CA GLY A 39 -12.82 -5.35 11.66
C GLY A 39 -13.07 -4.72 10.29
N GLY A 40 -13.60 -3.50 10.29
CA GLY A 40 -13.94 -2.72 9.11
C GLY A 40 -14.82 -1.52 9.45
N LEU A 41 -15.00 -0.60 8.50
CA LEU A 41 -15.79 0.61 8.73
C LEU A 41 -17.29 0.34 8.79
N LEU A 42 -17.77 -0.67 8.07
CA LEU A 42 -19.19 -0.95 7.88
C LEU A 42 -19.54 -2.33 8.43
N ASP A 43 -20.68 -2.44 9.10
CA ASP A 43 -21.26 -3.75 9.48
C ASP A 43 -21.86 -4.46 8.24
N GLU A 44 -22.45 -5.63 8.46
CA GLU A 44 -23.15 -6.41 7.41
C GLU A 44 -24.34 -5.63 6.83
N ASN A 45 -24.98 -4.81 7.67
CA ASN A 45 -26.05 -3.90 7.29
C ASN A 45 -25.53 -2.60 6.67
N GLY A 46 -24.22 -2.45 6.44
CA GLY A 46 -23.56 -1.29 5.83
C GLY A 46 -23.66 -0.01 6.64
N LYS A 47 -23.94 -0.12 7.93
CA LYS A 47 -23.93 0.99 8.87
C LYS A 47 -22.49 1.19 9.35
N LEU A 48 -22.08 2.46 9.42
CA LEU A 48 -20.79 2.83 9.99
C LEU A 48 -20.71 2.33 11.44
N THR A 49 -19.71 1.49 11.71
CA THR A 49 -19.48 0.90 13.03
C THR A 49 -18.00 0.95 13.34
N LEU A 50 -17.59 1.85 14.23
CA LEU A 50 -16.17 2.04 14.59
C LEU A 50 -15.80 1.43 15.95
N ASN A 51 -16.79 1.07 16.77
CA ASN A 51 -16.62 0.64 18.15
C ASN A 51 -16.79 -0.87 18.38
N THR A 52 -16.65 -1.70 17.33
CA THR A 52 -16.62 -3.15 17.51
C THR A 52 -15.37 -3.57 18.29
N PRO A 53 -15.39 -4.70 19.02
CA PRO A 53 -14.19 -5.21 19.69
C PRO A 53 -13.00 -5.39 18.73
N GLN A 54 -13.26 -5.79 17.48
CA GLN A 54 -12.25 -5.94 16.44
C GLN A 54 -11.64 -4.59 16.05
N ASN A 55 -12.47 -3.56 15.86
CA ASN A 55 -11.99 -2.22 15.52
C ASN A 55 -11.22 -1.57 16.67
N ILE A 56 -11.67 -1.76 17.92
CA ILE A 56 -10.95 -1.27 19.11
C ILE A 56 -9.53 -1.85 19.13
N ARG A 57 -9.35 -3.16 18.88
CA ARG A 57 -8.01 -3.77 18.78
C ARG A 57 -7.19 -3.20 17.62
N GLY A 58 -7.81 -2.97 16.47
CA GLY A 58 -7.14 -2.34 15.33
C GLY A 58 -6.64 -0.92 15.64
N PHE A 59 -7.47 -0.09 16.29
CA PHE A 59 -7.06 1.24 16.73
C PHE A 59 -5.98 1.20 17.82
N GLN A 60 -6.10 0.29 18.79
CA GLN A 60 -5.05 0.08 19.81
C GLN A 60 -3.71 -0.28 19.16
N SER A 61 -3.71 -1.14 18.14
CA SER A 61 -2.50 -1.48 17.37
C SER A 61 -1.89 -0.27 16.65
N ILE A 62 -2.70 0.65 16.12
CA ILE A 62 -2.20 1.91 15.54
C ILE A 62 -1.53 2.77 16.60
N LEU A 63 -2.19 2.96 17.76
CA LEU A 63 -1.67 3.76 18.86
C LEU A 63 -0.37 3.18 19.43
N GLU A 64 -0.31 1.85 19.55
CA GLU A 64 0.90 1.15 19.93
C GLU A 64 2.00 1.37 18.88
N THR A 65 1.70 1.23 17.58
CA THR A 65 2.66 1.50 16.49
C THR A 65 3.22 2.93 16.58
N ALA A 66 2.37 3.93 16.86
CA ALA A 66 2.78 5.32 17.02
C ALA A 66 3.75 5.54 18.21
N SER A 67 3.78 4.63 19.19
CA SER A 67 4.77 4.68 20.28
C SER A 67 6.18 4.23 19.85
N TYR A 68 6.31 3.59 18.68
CA TYR A 68 7.57 3.14 18.08
C TYR A 68 8.07 4.05 16.95
N THR A 69 7.35 5.13 16.62
CA THR A 69 7.77 6.12 15.61
C THR A 69 8.62 7.22 16.24
N CYS A 70 9.56 7.78 15.47
CA CYS A 70 10.35 8.95 15.89
C CYS A 70 9.68 10.29 15.56
N GLN A 71 8.66 10.28 14.69
CA GLN A 71 7.97 11.48 14.21
C GLN A 71 6.48 11.41 14.53
N ASN A 72 5.84 12.58 14.50
CA ASN A 72 4.40 12.68 14.63
C ASN A 72 3.74 12.01 13.42
N ALA A 73 3.01 10.93 13.69
CA ALA A 73 2.36 10.11 12.67
C ALA A 73 1.47 10.95 11.74
N THR A 74 0.77 11.96 12.24
CA THR A 74 -0.20 12.76 11.45
C THR A 74 0.43 13.90 10.63
N GLU A 75 1.73 14.15 10.78
CA GLU A 75 2.44 15.23 10.09
C GLU A 75 3.52 14.70 9.15
N THR A 76 3.88 13.42 9.28
CA THR A 76 4.96 12.81 8.53
C THR A 76 4.52 12.52 7.09
N SER A 77 5.24 13.07 6.12
CA SER A 77 5.03 12.78 4.70
C SER A 77 5.69 11.47 4.29
N ARG A 78 5.15 10.82 3.25
CA ARG A 78 5.72 9.61 2.65
C ARG A 78 7.19 9.78 2.23
N ASP A 79 7.50 10.88 1.55
CA ASP A 79 8.87 11.15 1.10
C ASP A 79 9.85 11.27 2.27
N LYS A 80 9.40 11.81 3.41
CA LYS A 80 10.21 11.85 4.62
C LYS A 80 10.46 10.46 5.20
N VAL A 81 9.43 9.59 5.20
CA VAL A 81 9.56 8.19 5.64
C VAL A 81 10.56 7.44 4.77
N PHE A 82 10.47 7.57 3.45
CA PHE A 82 11.37 6.90 2.51
C PHE A 82 12.81 7.38 2.68
N GLN A 83 13.01 8.69 2.79
CA GLN A 83 14.32 9.27 3.07
C GLN A 83 14.90 8.76 4.39
N ASP A 84 14.12 8.71 5.47
CA ASP A 84 14.63 8.26 6.76
C ASP A 84 14.91 6.75 6.81
N PHE A 85 14.09 5.95 6.12
CA PHE A 85 14.36 4.52 5.92
C PHE A 85 15.64 4.32 5.12
N GLY A 86 15.80 5.05 4.00
CA GLY A 86 16.99 4.99 3.15
C GLY A 86 18.28 5.47 3.83
N ASN A 87 18.16 6.31 4.87
CA ASN A 87 19.23 6.76 5.75
C ASN A 87 19.47 5.86 6.98
N GLY A 88 18.71 4.77 7.13
CA GLY A 88 18.84 3.85 8.26
C GLY A 88 18.35 4.43 9.60
N LYS A 89 17.50 5.46 9.59
CA LYS A 89 16.86 6.02 10.80
C LYS A 89 15.61 5.26 11.20
N ILE A 90 15.03 4.48 10.29
CA ILE A 90 13.84 3.66 10.51
C ILE A 90 14.19 2.21 10.13
N ALA A 91 13.84 1.26 10.99
CA ALA A 91 14.14 -0.16 10.76
C ALA A 91 13.15 -0.84 9.79
N MET A 92 11.88 -0.44 9.80
CA MET A 92 10.82 -1.02 8.97
C MET A 92 9.77 0.03 8.58
N MET A 93 9.06 -0.20 7.48
CA MET A 93 7.89 0.58 7.12
C MET A 93 6.92 -0.28 6.30
N ILE A 94 5.65 0.10 6.31
CA ILE A 94 4.62 -0.46 5.42
C ILE A 94 4.41 0.55 4.31
N SER A 95 4.53 0.12 3.06
CA SER A 95 4.25 0.98 1.90
C SER A 95 3.73 0.15 0.73
N PHE A 96 3.24 0.83 -0.30
CA PHE A 96 2.75 0.17 -1.51
C PHE A 96 3.90 -0.30 -2.39
N SER A 97 3.72 -1.46 -3.02
CA SER A 97 4.74 -2.07 -3.88
C SER A 97 5.10 -1.22 -5.11
N GLU A 98 4.26 -0.25 -5.49
CA GLU A 98 4.55 0.74 -6.54
C GLU A 98 5.65 1.72 -6.15
N TYR A 99 5.87 1.94 -4.85
CA TYR A 99 6.94 2.80 -4.36
C TYR A 99 8.25 2.07 -4.12
N ALA A 100 8.30 0.74 -4.27
CA ALA A 100 9.48 -0.05 -3.94
C ALA A 100 10.73 0.37 -4.74
N SER A 101 10.58 0.73 -6.02
CA SER A 101 11.69 1.30 -6.81
C SER A 101 12.13 2.65 -6.26
N LYS A 102 11.18 3.56 -5.95
CA LYS A 102 11.50 4.88 -5.37
C LYS A 102 12.24 4.75 -4.03
N ILE A 103 11.75 3.88 -3.14
CA ILE A 103 12.39 3.58 -1.86
C ILE A 103 13.82 3.08 -2.07
N ARG A 104 14.00 2.14 -3.00
CA ARG A 104 15.31 1.58 -3.33
C ARG A 104 16.26 2.67 -3.85
N ASP A 105 15.78 3.54 -4.73
CA ASP A 105 16.58 4.61 -5.34
C ASP A 105 16.94 5.72 -4.33
N GLU A 106 16.11 5.93 -3.30
CA GLU A 106 16.39 6.82 -2.15
C GLU A 106 17.26 6.17 -1.06
N THR A 107 17.56 4.87 -1.16
CA THR A 107 18.35 4.15 -0.17
C THR A 107 19.85 4.28 -0.44
N HIS A 108 20.61 4.62 0.61
CA HIS A 108 22.06 4.64 0.52
C HIS A 108 22.65 3.28 0.12
N SER A 109 23.72 3.29 -0.68
CA SER A 109 24.39 2.10 -1.19
C SER A 109 24.80 1.09 -0.12
N ASP A 110 25.10 1.57 1.09
CA ASP A 110 25.55 0.72 2.20
C ASP A 110 24.39 -0.03 2.90
N ILE A 111 23.14 0.37 2.60
CA ILE A 111 21.90 -0.18 3.15
C ILE A 111 21.12 -0.95 2.10
N ILE A 112 21.22 -0.59 0.81
CA ILE A 112 20.40 -1.15 -0.27
C ILE A 112 20.44 -2.69 -0.34
N THR A 113 21.60 -3.30 -0.05
CA THR A 113 21.79 -4.76 -0.05
C THR A 113 21.27 -5.46 1.20
N LYS A 114 20.81 -4.69 2.20
CA LYS A 114 20.32 -5.16 3.50
C LYS A 114 18.79 -5.03 3.63
N ILE A 115 18.10 -4.52 2.61
CA ILE A 115 16.64 -4.38 2.61
C ILE A 115 15.98 -5.73 2.37
N GLY A 116 15.12 -6.14 3.30
CA GLY A 116 14.19 -7.25 3.12
C GLY A 116 12.80 -6.77 2.71
N TYR A 117 12.05 -7.63 2.03
CA TYR A 117 10.65 -7.38 1.65
C TYR A 117 9.77 -8.49 2.20
N SER A 118 8.58 -8.15 2.69
CA SER A 118 7.62 -9.13 3.20
C SER A 118 6.18 -8.66 2.99
N GLN A 119 5.23 -9.60 3.11
CA GLN A 119 3.83 -9.24 3.24
C GLN A 119 3.61 -8.47 4.54
N MET A 120 2.71 -7.49 4.51
CA MET A 120 2.38 -6.73 5.71
C MET A 120 1.87 -7.65 6.83
N PRO A 121 2.13 -7.33 8.11
CA PRO A 121 1.53 -8.03 9.23
C PRO A 121 0.01 -8.08 9.11
N GLY A 122 -0.61 -9.20 9.49
CA GLY A 122 -2.06 -9.42 9.33
C GLY A 122 -2.52 -9.82 7.92
N ARG A 123 -1.63 -9.74 6.91
CA ARG A 123 -1.86 -10.21 5.52
C ARG A 123 -3.15 -9.67 4.90
N MET A 124 -3.48 -8.42 5.18
CA MET A 124 -4.73 -7.79 4.73
C MET A 124 -4.47 -6.48 3.96
N PRO A 125 -3.65 -6.50 2.87
CA PRO A 125 -3.30 -5.28 2.14
C PRO A 125 -4.50 -4.63 1.48
N ALA A 126 -4.43 -3.32 1.30
CA ALA A 126 -5.43 -2.61 0.50
C ALA A 126 -5.22 -2.92 -0.99
N ASN A 127 -6.31 -3.25 -1.68
CA ASN A 127 -6.34 -3.28 -3.13
C ASN A 127 -6.42 -1.82 -3.63
N VAL A 128 -5.30 -1.34 -4.15
CA VAL A 128 -5.15 0.01 -4.70
C VAL A 128 -4.54 -0.08 -6.10
N GLY A 129 -4.78 0.94 -6.90
CA GLY A 129 -4.22 1.03 -8.24
C GLY A 129 -4.98 2.02 -9.09
N TRP A 130 -4.56 2.10 -10.34
CA TRP A 130 -5.13 2.99 -11.33
C TRP A 130 -5.88 2.16 -12.37
N ASN A 131 -6.99 2.70 -12.84
CA ASN A 131 -7.76 2.12 -13.93
C ASN A 131 -7.83 3.13 -15.07
N LEU A 132 -7.87 2.62 -16.29
CA LEU A 132 -8.07 3.44 -17.49
C LEU A 132 -9.57 3.45 -17.82
N GLY A 133 -10.18 4.62 -17.76
CA GLY A 133 -11.60 4.81 -18.09
C GLY A 133 -11.79 5.11 -19.58
N VAL A 134 -12.79 4.48 -20.19
CA VAL A 134 -13.19 4.76 -21.58
C VAL A 134 -14.44 5.63 -21.59
N ASN A 135 -14.41 6.70 -22.39
CA ASN A 135 -15.61 7.51 -22.60
C ASN A 135 -16.64 6.69 -23.40
N PRO A 136 -17.86 6.46 -22.88
CA PRO A 136 -18.86 5.64 -23.56
C PRO A 136 -19.36 6.22 -24.88
N ARG A 137 -19.08 7.50 -25.17
CA ARG A 137 -19.43 8.19 -26.42
C ARG A 137 -18.31 8.22 -27.45
N THR A 138 -17.22 7.49 -27.25
CA THR A 138 -16.10 7.47 -28.20
C THR A 138 -16.48 6.75 -29.49
N GLU A 139 -16.09 7.33 -30.62
CA GLU A 139 -16.16 6.67 -31.94
C GLU A 139 -14.86 5.91 -32.27
N LYS A 140 -13.88 5.91 -31.36
CA LYS A 140 -12.52 5.34 -31.56
C LYS A 140 -12.30 4.06 -30.78
N MET A 141 -13.35 3.27 -30.54
CA MET A 141 -13.25 2.05 -29.70
C MET A 141 -12.20 1.07 -30.21
N GLU A 142 -12.13 0.82 -31.52
CA GLU A 142 -11.15 -0.11 -32.11
C GLU A 142 -9.70 0.32 -31.83
N ALA A 143 -9.41 1.62 -31.84
CA ALA A 143 -8.07 2.12 -31.52
C ALA A 143 -7.75 1.97 -30.02
N ILE A 144 -8.77 2.14 -29.16
CA ILE A 144 -8.64 1.96 -27.71
C ILE A 144 -8.40 0.50 -27.36
N GLU A 145 -9.09 -0.44 -28.02
CA GLU A 145 -8.86 -1.88 -27.86
C GLU A 145 -7.42 -2.25 -28.25
N LYS A 146 -6.95 -1.80 -29.42
CA LYS A 146 -5.54 -2.00 -29.84
C LYS A 146 -4.54 -1.40 -28.85
N PHE A 147 -4.88 -0.26 -28.24
CA PHE A 147 -4.05 0.34 -27.19
C PHE A 147 -4.01 -0.52 -25.92
N PHE A 148 -5.14 -1.08 -25.49
CA PHE A 148 -5.17 -2.00 -24.35
C PHE A 148 -4.43 -3.30 -24.61
N ASP A 149 -4.54 -3.86 -25.81
CA ASP A 149 -3.76 -5.03 -26.23
C ASP A 149 -2.26 -4.73 -26.21
N TRP A 150 -1.87 -3.55 -26.72
CA TRP A 150 -0.49 -3.10 -26.67
C TRP A 150 -0.01 -2.94 -25.22
N CYS A 151 -0.74 -2.21 -24.37
CA CYS A 151 -0.39 -2.02 -22.95
C CYS A 151 -0.28 -3.35 -22.17
N SER A 152 -1.15 -4.30 -22.48
CA SER A 152 -1.18 -5.63 -21.85
C SER A 152 -0.19 -6.62 -22.48
N GLY A 153 0.48 -6.21 -23.54
CA GLY A 153 1.48 -7.00 -24.25
C GLY A 153 2.68 -7.33 -23.37
N ARG A 154 3.20 -8.55 -23.51
CA ARG A 154 4.30 -9.07 -22.68
C ARG A 154 5.53 -8.15 -22.67
N GLN A 155 6.01 -7.74 -23.85
CA GLN A 155 7.19 -6.88 -23.94
C GLN A 155 6.94 -5.50 -23.29
N ASN A 156 5.77 -4.90 -23.54
CA ASN A 156 5.42 -3.61 -22.97
C ASN A 156 5.27 -3.69 -21.45
N SER A 157 4.73 -4.79 -20.91
CA SER A 157 4.67 -5.00 -19.47
C SER A 157 6.06 -5.03 -18.81
N TYR A 158 7.07 -5.60 -19.48
CA TYR A 158 8.44 -5.58 -18.98
C TYR A 158 9.03 -4.17 -18.99
N TYR A 159 8.87 -3.42 -20.08
CA TYR A 159 9.32 -2.03 -20.13
C TYR A 159 8.64 -1.16 -19.08
N MET A 160 7.34 -1.33 -18.89
CA MET A 160 6.57 -0.63 -17.86
C MET A 160 7.16 -0.92 -16.47
N THR A 161 7.46 -2.18 -16.16
CA THR A 161 8.10 -2.55 -14.88
C THR A 161 9.50 -1.97 -14.72
N ILE A 162 10.32 -1.99 -15.77
CA ILE A 162 11.69 -1.46 -15.73
C ILE A 162 11.69 0.05 -15.48
N LEU A 163 10.75 0.77 -16.09
CA LEU A 163 10.54 2.21 -15.92
C LEU A 163 9.79 2.56 -14.61
N SER A 164 9.93 1.73 -13.59
CA SER A 164 9.34 1.88 -12.26
C SER A 164 7.80 1.87 -12.20
N GLY A 165 7.14 1.37 -13.25
CA GLY A 165 5.71 1.08 -13.23
C GLY A 165 5.40 -0.27 -12.56
N GLN A 166 4.15 -0.45 -12.16
CA GLN A 166 3.59 -1.75 -11.79
C GLN A 166 2.65 -2.20 -12.91
N SER A 167 2.95 -3.35 -13.52
CA SER A 167 2.12 -3.85 -14.61
C SER A 167 0.88 -4.55 -14.07
N ALA A 168 -0.25 -4.38 -14.75
CA ALA A 168 -1.50 -5.08 -14.43
C ALA A 168 -1.51 -6.54 -14.91
N VAL A 169 -0.51 -6.98 -15.69
CA VAL A 169 -0.42 -8.34 -16.22
C VAL A 169 0.64 -9.17 -15.51
N VAL A 170 0.47 -10.49 -15.54
CA VAL A 170 1.28 -11.42 -14.74
C VAL A 170 2.73 -11.60 -15.22
N TYR A 171 3.04 -11.23 -16.47
CA TYR A 171 4.32 -11.57 -17.10
C TYR A 171 5.56 -11.11 -16.30
N PRO A 172 5.64 -9.85 -15.80
CA PRO A 172 6.82 -9.38 -15.08
C PRO A 172 7.08 -10.15 -13.79
N HIS A 173 6.00 -10.56 -13.10
CA HIS A 173 6.05 -11.29 -11.83
C HIS A 173 6.55 -12.73 -11.96
N LYS A 174 6.69 -13.25 -13.18
CA LYS A 174 7.21 -14.58 -13.47
C LYS A 174 8.55 -14.56 -14.23
N ASN A 175 9.05 -13.38 -14.58
CA ASN A 175 10.29 -13.24 -15.32
C ASN A 175 11.48 -13.27 -14.35
N HIS A 176 12.40 -14.23 -14.55
CA HIS A 176 13.53 -14.45 -13.65
C HIS A 176 14.49 -13.25 -13.56
N GLU A 177 14.74 -12.56 -14.68
CA GLU A 177 15.63 -11.40 -14.70
C GLU A 177 15.00 -10.19 -14.00
N LEU A 178 13.70 -9.95 -14.21
CA LEU A 178 12.98 -8.90 -13.48
C LEU A 178 12.89 -9.20 -11.98
N ILE A 179 12.69 -10.46 -11.59
CA ILE A 179 12.67 -10.85 -10.17
C ILE A 179 14.04 -10.60 -9.52
N LYS A 180 15.16 -10.84 -10.22
CA LYS A 180 16.50 -10.51 -9.70
C LYS A 180 16.66 -9.02 -9.43
N LEU A 181 16.17 -8.17 -10.33
CA LEU A 181 16.29 -6.71 -10.23
C LEU A 181 15.27 -6.07 -9.27
N TYR A 182 14.09 -6.69 -9.16
CA TYR A 182 12.94 -6.22 -8.38
C TYR A 182 12.38 -7.36 -7.52
N PRO A 183 13.08 -7.77 -6.44
CA PRO A 183 12.75 -8.98 -5.68
C PRO A 183 11.35 -9.00 -5.06
N TRP A 184 10.78 -7.83 -4.77
CA TRP A 184 9.43 -7.69 -4.22
C TRP A 184 8.33 -8.14 -5.19
N LEU A 185 8.60 -8.27 -6.50
CA LEU A 185 7.60 -8.75 -7.47
C LEU A 185 7.09 -10.17 -7.13
N THR A 186 7.90 -10.96 -6.41
CA THR A 186 7.52 -12.29 -5.92
C THR A 186 6.37 -12.25 -4.90
N LEU A 187 6.16 -11.11 -4.25
CA LEU A 187 5.13 -10.93 -3.24
C LEU A 187 3.76 -10.59 -3.85
N SER A 188 3.72 -10.05 -5.07
CA SER A 188 2.52 -9.48 -5.70
C SER A 188 1.35 -10.45 -5.77
N GLU A 189 1.56 -11.70 -6.22
CA GLU A 189 0.46 -12.68 -6.34
C GLU A 189 -0.17 -12.99 -4.97
N SER A 190 0.67 -13.24 -3.96
CA SER A 190 0.19 -13.54 -2.61
C SER A 190 -0.49 -12.34 -1.96
N GLY A 191 0.01 -11.13 -2.20
CA GLY A 191 -0.59 -9.89 -1.71
C GLY A 191 -1.92 -9.60 -2.38
N GLN A 192 -2.03 -9.82 -3.69
CA GLN A 192 -3.29 -9.62 -4.41
C GLN A 192 -4.38 -10.58 -3.92
N LYS A 193 -4.05 -11.86 -3.71
CA LYS A 193 -4.99 -12.88 -3.21
C LYS A 193 -5.56 -12.54 -1.84
N SER A 194 -4.79 -11.87 -0.99
CA SER A 194 -5.22 -11.47 0.35
C SER A 194 -5.66 -10.01 0.45
N SER A 195 -5.67 -9.28 -0.68
CA SER A 195 -6.03 -7.86 -0.71
C SER A 195 -7.52 -7.65 -0.49
N ARG A 196 -7.85 -6.49 0.09
CA ARG A 196 -9.24 -6.04 0.26
C ARG A 196 -9.49 -4.74 -0.47
N SER A 197 -10.57 -4.72 -1.24
CA SER A 197 -11.09 -3.49 -1.83
C SER A 197 -11.83 -2.67 -0.79
N ARG A 198 -11.63 -1.35 -0.86
CA ARG A 198 -12.41 -0.39 -0.08
C ARG A 198 -13.85 -0.41 -0.55
N ILE A 199 -14.78 -0.35 0.41
CA ILE A 199 -16.20 -0.23 0.10
C ILE A 199 -16.57 1.25 0.24
N TYR A 200 -16.83 1.92 -0.88
CA TYR A 200 -17.17 3.32 -0.92
C TYR A 200 -18.68 3.53 -0.84
N PRO A 201 -19.20 4.43 0.03
CA PRO A 201 -20.57 4.89 -0.13
C PRO A 201 -20.70 5.65 -1.45
N TYR A 202 -21.78 5.40 -2.19
CA TYR A 202 -22.04 6.17 -3.41
C TYR A 202 -22.98 7.34 -3.10
N ARG A 203 -22.80 8.45 -3.83
CA ARG A 203 -23.61 9.64 -3.65
C ARG A 203 -24.98 9.42 -4.29
N GLY A 204 -26.02 9.25 -3.48
CA GLY A 204 -27.41 9.31 -3.94
C GLY A 204 -27.87 10.76 -4.13
N LYS A 205 -29.07 10.93 -4.71
CA LYS A 205 -29.63 12.26 -5.02
C LYS A 205 -29.79 13.19 -3.79
N GLN A 206 -29.93 12.63 -2.59
CA GLN A 206 -30.18 13.40 -1.35
C GLN A 206 -29.32 12.96 -0.14
N LYS A 207 -28.68 11.79 -0.21
CA LYS A 207 -27.85 11.25 0.87
C LYS A 207 -26.80 10.28 0.31
N LEU A 208 -25.75 10.03 1.09
CA LEU A 208 -24.85 8.90 0.84
C LEU A 208 -25.67 7.60 0.94
N VAL A 209 -25.56 6.75 -0.07
CA VAL A 209 -26.25 5.46 -0.13
C VAL A 209 -25.24 4.38 0.18
N LYS A 210 -25.71 3.40 0.95
CA LYS A 210 -24.93 2.21 1.32
C LYS A 210 -24.52 1.48 0.03
N PRO A 211 -23.25 1.11 -0.11
CA PRO A 211 -22.80 0.22 -1.17
C PRO A 211 -23.37 -1.19 -0.98
N GLU A 212 -23.94 -1.78 -2.03
CA GLU A 212 -24.30 -3.19 -2.04
C GLU A 212 -23.00 -4.03 -2.00
N ARG A 213 -22.91 -4.99 -1.08
CA ARG A 213 -21.83 -5.98 -1.14
C ARG A 213 -22.15 -6.89 -2.33
N SER A 214 -21.36 -6.82 -3.39
CA SER A 214 -21.32 -7.90 -4.38
C SER A 214 -20.79 -9.14 -3.68
N ASN A 215 -21.60 -10.21 -3.63
CA ASN A 215 -21.20 -11.53 -3.13
C ASN A 215 -20.01 -12.08 -3.92
#